data_AF-A0A1H2CJ39-F1
#
_entry.id   AF-A0A1H2CJ39-F1
#
_cell.length_a   1.000
_cell.length_b   1.000
_cell.length_c   1.000
_cell.angle_alpha   90.00
_cell.angle_beta   90.00
_cell.angle_gamma   90.00
#
_symmetry.space_group_name_H-M   'P 1'
#
loop_
_entity.id
_entity.type
_entity.pdbx_description
1 polymer ?
#
loop_
_entity_poly.entity_id
_entity_poly.type
_entity_poly.pdbx_seq_one_letter_code
_entity_poly.pdbx_strand_id
1 'polypeptide(L)'
;MIPPSHGAHRRPGPGPGRSPAGQPGRRPPHWPRRSRAGRPNDRAPRWPRLSQAGRPDRGSATLELAILAPGLLLLIALIALAGRYAIADGVVDQAAAEAARAASLQRTTSAGLDAATEVARAALADQGLTCLHTEIDVDVAGLRAPPGRRGRVTVTVRCPLRVADLPLHVPAITLTATAVSPVDTYRER
;
A
#
# COMPACT_ATOMS: atom_id res chain seq x y z
N MET A 1 3.41 -0.27 51.19
CA MET A 1 3.37 0.91 50.29
C MET A 1 4.80 1.39 50.03
N ILE A 2 5.35 1.09 48.86
CA ILE A 2 6.64 1.63 48.35
C ILE A 2 6.44 1.77 46.83
N PRO A 3 6.46 2.98 46.24
CA PRO A 3 6.35 3.15 44.79
C PRO A 3 7.72 3.03 44.10
N PRO A 4 7.84 2.38 42.94
CA PRO A 4 9.05 2.43 42.12
C PRO A 4 9.09 3.71 41.27
N SER A 5 10.27 4.32 41.26
CA SER A 5 10.66 5.54 40.54
C SER A 5 10.87 5.27 39.04
N HIS A 6 10.11 5.94 38.18
CA HIS A 6 10.37 5.96 36.74
C HIS A 6 11.49 6.96 36.39
N GLY A 7 12.58 6.43 35.82
CA GLY A 7 13.69 7.22 35.28
C GLY A 7 13.28 7.98 34.01
N ALA A 8 13.47 9.30 34.02
CA ALA A 8 13.18 10.18 32.90
C ALA A 8 14.28 10.09 31.82
N HIS A 9 13.93 9.53 30.66
CA HIS A 9 14.78 9.61 29.46
C HIS A 9 14.73 11.02 28.86
N ARG A 10 15.85 11.74 28.93
CA ARG A 10 16.04 13.05 28.29
C ARG A 10 16.13 12.87 26.76
N ARG A 11 15.25 13.54 26.02
CA ARG A 11 15.35 13.66 24.56
C ARG A 11 16.43 14.71 24.20
N PRO A 12 17.32 14.45 23.22
CA PRO A 12 18.21 15.48 22.69
C PRO A 12 17.42 16.49 21.84
N GLY A 13 17.72 17.78 22.03
CA GLY A 13 17.06 18.90 21.35
C GLY A 13 17.54 19.12 19.91
N PRO A 14 16.76 19.85 19.08
CA PRO A 14 17.13 20.16 17.70
C PRO A 14 18.26 21.21 17.64
N GLY A 15 19.30 20.90 16.86
CA GLY A 15 20.43 21.80 16.63
C GLY A 15 20.10 22.99 15.71
N PRO A 16 20.85 24.09 15.79
CA PRO A 16 20.57 25.32 15.06
C PRO A 16 20.85 25.17 13.55
N GLY A 17 19.90 25.66 12.76
CA GLY A 17 19.95 25.69 11.30
C GLY A 17 21.10 26.54 10.76
N ARG A 18 21.79 26.00 9.76
CA ARG A 18 22.76 26.72 8.94
C ARG A 18 22.10 27.10 7.62
N SER A 19 21.80 28.38 7.45
CA SER A 19 21.70 29.00 6.12
C SER A 19 23.11 29.32 5.64
N PRO A 20 23.42 29.10 4.35
CA PRO A 20 24.16 30.14 3.68
C PRO A 20 23.76 30.38 2.21
N ALA A 21 23.85 31.66 1.86
CA ALA A 21 24.36 32.21 0.61
C ALA A 21 23.54 32.05 -0.68
N GLY A 22 22.85 33.13 -1.04
CA GLY A 22 23.42 34.10 -2.00
C GLY A 22 23.79 33.57 -3.39
N GLN A 23 22.97 33.95 -4.38
CA GLN A 23 23.06 33.73 -5.82
C GLN A 23 24.42 34.06 -6.45
N PRO A 24 24.65 33.61 -7.71
CA PRO A 24 24.74 34.63 -8.75
C PRO A 24 23.91 34.33 -10.01
N GLY A 25 23.40 35.42 -10.59
CA GLY A 25 22.47 35.46 -11.70
C GLY A 25 22.93 34.78 -12.98
N ARG A 26 22.00 34.02 -13.56
CA ARG A 26 22.10 33.50 -14.92
C ARG A 26 21.82 34.64 -15.91
N ARG A 27 22.86 35.05 -16.63
CA ARG A 27 22.76 35.97 -17.78
C ARG A 27 21.85 35.35 -18.85
N PRO A 28 20.89 36.10 -19.43
CA PRO A 28 20.13 35.61 -20.57
C PRO A 28 21.02 35.52 -21.83
N PRO A 29 20.74 34.57 -22.74
CA PRO A 29 21.49 34.46 -23.99
C PRO A 29 21.21 35.66 -24.90
N HIS A 30 22.29 36.27 -25.40
CA HIS A 30 22.25 37.28 -26.44
C HIS A 30 21.98 36.58 -27.78
N TRP A 31 20.89 36.95 -28.45
CA TRP A 31 20.62 36.51 -29.81
C TRP A 31 21.35 37.44 -30.78
N PRO A 32 22.07 36.92 -31.79
CA PRO A 32 22.65 37.77 -32.80
C PRO A 32 21.54 38.36 -33.67
N ARG A 33 21.61 39.68 -33.85
CA ARG A 33 20.71 40.46 -34.69
C ARG A 33 20.89 40.04 -36.15
N ARG A 34 20.06 39.12 -36.64
CA ARG A 34 20.04 38.74 -38.07
C ARG A 34 19.77 39.97 -38.92
N SER A 35 20.78 40.35 -39.67
CA SER A 35 20.76 41.32 -40.76
C SER A 35 19.68 40.93 -41.77
N ARG A 36 18.79 41.88 -42.07
CA ARG A 36 17.85 41.79 -43.20
C ARG A 36 18.65 41.81 -44.49
N ALA A 37 18.98 40.65 -45.01
CA ALA A 37 19.49 40.48 -46.36
C ALA A 37 18.32 40.07 -47.26
N GLY A 38 18.06 40.91 -48.27
CA GLY A 38 17.54 40.57 -49.59
C GLY A 38 16.21 39.82 -49.67
N ARG A 39 15.20 40.46 -50.26
CA ARG A 39 14.10 39.77 -50.94
C ARG A 39 14.62 39.27 -52.30
N PRO A 40 14.73 37.96 -52.57
CA PRO A 40 14.65 37.48 -53.93
C PRO A 40 13.18 37.33 -54.32
N ASN A 41 12.91 37.86 -55.50
CA ASN A 41 11.62 37.86 -56.16
C ASN A 41 11.19 36.44 -56.59
N ASP A 42 9.89 36.18 -56.52
CA ASP A 42 9.08 35.29 -57.36
C ASP A 42 9.57 33.87 -57.69
N ARG A 43 8.95 32.89 -57.02
CA ARG A 43 8.04 31.87 -57.60
C ARG A 43 7.81 30.78 -56.57
N ALA A 44 6.88 31.01 -55.65
CA ALA A 44 6.36 29.93 -54.82
C ALA A 44 5.55 28.98 -55.73
N PRO A 45 5.78 27.66 -55.70
CA PRO A 45 4.82 26.73 -56.26
C PRO A 45 3.50 26.94 -55.49
N ARG A 46 2.43 27.25 -56.24
CA ARG A 46 1.07 27.18 -55.70
C ARG A 46 0.79 25.72 -55.42
N TRP A 47 1.15 25.27 -54.22
CA TRP A 47 0.60 24.05 -53.68
C TRP A 47 -0.92 24.20 -53.72
N PRO A 48 -1.67 23.27 -54.34
CA PRO A 48 -3.09 23.25 -54.12
C PRO A 48 -3.25 23.12 -52.62
N ARG A 49 -3.86 24.14 -52.00
CA ARG A 49 -4.44 23.97 -50.68
C ARG A 49 -5.46 22.88 -50.91
N LEU A 50 -5.09 21.64 -50.60
CA LEU A 50 -6.04 20.58 -50.34
C LEU A 50 -6.84 21.14 -49.18
N SER A 51 -7.94 21.77 -49.56
CA SER A 51 -9.07 22.08 -48.72
C SER A 51 -9.22 20.91 -47.80
N GLN A 52 -8.90 21.17 -46.54
CA GLN A 52 -9.24 20.36 -45.41
C GLN A 52 -10.77 20.41 -45.33
N ALA A 53 -11.40 19.72 -46.28
CA ALA A 53 -12.81 19.43 -46.30
C ALA A 53 -12.99 18.43 -45.17
N GLY A 54 -13.30 18.98 -43.99
CA GLY A 54 -13.67 18.19 -42.84
C GLY A 54 -14.77 17.22 -43.23
N ARG A 55 -14.49 15.93 -43.15
CA ARG A 55 -15.45 15.04 -42.55
C ARG A 55 -15.03 14.85 -41.11
N PRO A 56 -15.79 15.40 -40.15
CA PRO A 56 -15.61 15.03 -38.77
C PRO A 56 -16.18 13.62 -38.61
N ASP A 57 -15.43 12.59 -39.00
CA ASP A 57 -15.63 11.22 -38.47
C ASP A 57 -15.31 11.14 -36.97
N ARG A 58 -15.03 12.28 -36.34
CA ARG A 58 -15.07 12.47 -34.89
C ARG A 58 -16.46 12.18 -34.31
N GLY A 59 -17.55 12.25 -35.08
CA GLY A 59 -18.88 11.87 -34.61
C GLY A 59 -18.99 10.37 -34.25
N SER A 60 -18.36 9.49 -35.04
CA SER A 60 -18.39 8.04 -34.80
C SER A 60 -17.44 7.64 -33.69
N ALA A 61 -16.17 8.09 -33.75
CA ALA A 61 -15.17 7.71 -32.74
C ALA A 61 -15.54 8.18 -31.32
N THR A 62 -16.17 9.35 -31.19
CA THR A 62 -16.61 9.86 -29.88
C THR A 62 -17.83 9.09 -29.36
N LEU A 63 -18.76 8.70 -30.23
CA LEU A 63 -19.96 7.94 -29.85
C LEU A 63 -19.63 6.47 -29.53
N GLU A 64 -18.76 5.85 -30.32
CA GLU A 64 -18.21 4.52 -30.06
C GLU A 64 -17.48 4.47 -28.73
N LEU A 65 -16.62 5.46 -28.46
CA LEU A 65 -15.94 5.57 -27.16
C LEU A 65 -16.94 5.87 -26.03
N ALA A 66 -17.99 6.67 -26.25
CA ALA A 66 -18.99 6.94 -25.21
C ALA A 66 -19.73 5.66 -24.78
N ILE A 67 -19.92 4.70 -25.69
CA ILE A 67 -20.54 3.40 -25.40
C ILE A 67 -19.54 2.43 -24.78
N LEU A 68 -18.29 2.41 -25.25
CA LEU A 68 -17.25 1.49 -24.75
C LEU A 68 -16.61 1.94 -23.43
N ALA A 69 -16.50 3.26 -23.20
CA ALA A 69 -15.82 3.82 -22.05
C ALA A 69 -16.38 3.36 -20.70
N PRO A 70 -17.71 3.27 -20.48
CA PRO A 70 -18.25 2.73 -19.23
C PRO A 70 -17.80 1.29 -18.96
N GLY A 71 -17.76 0.44 -20.00
CA GLY A 71 -17.29 -0.94 -19.89
C GLY A 71 -15.80 -1.02 -19.58
N LEU A 72 -14.98 -0.18 -20.23
CA LEU A 72 -13.55 -0.10 -19.97
C LEU A 72 -13.25 0.42 -18.55
N LEU A 73 -13.95 1.46 -18.10
CA LEU A 73 -13.84 1.99 -16.75
C LEU A 73 -14.24 0.95 -15.71
N LEU A 74 -15.33 0.20 -15.96
CA LEU A 74 -15.74 -0.91 -15.11
C LEU A 74 -14.66 -1.99 -15.03
N LEU A 75 -14.09 -2.38 -16.17
CA LEU A 75 -13.00 -3.36 -16.23
C LEU A 75 -11.78 -2.90 -15.43
N ILE A 76 -11.35 -1.64 -15.59
CA ILE A 76 -10.23 -1.08 -14.84
C ILE A 76 -10.54 -1.06 -13.34
N ALA A 77 -11.77 -0.67 -12.95
CA ALA A 77 -12.20 -0.68 -11.56
C ALA A 77 -12.16 -2.08 -10.95
N LEU A 78 -12.63 -3.09 -11.69
CA LEU A 78 -12.57 -4.49 -11.25
C LEU A 78 -11.14 -5.00 -11.09
N ILE A 79 -10.24 -4.67 -12.03
CA ILE A 79 -8.82 -5.03 -11.93
C ILE A 79 -8.17 -4.34 -10.72
N ALA A 80 -8.44 -3.05 -10.51
CA ALA A 80 -7.92 -2.32 -9.35
C ALA A 80 -8.44 -2.89 -8.03
N LEU A 81 -9.73 -3.25 -7.98
CA LEU A 81 -10.34 -3.89 -6.82
C LEU A 81 -9.72 -5.26 -6.55
N ALA A 82 -9.57 -6.11 -7.58
CA ALA A 82 -8.94 -7.42 -7.46
C ALA A 82 -7.47 -7.31 -7.02
N GLY A 83 -6.73 -6.34 -7.54
CA GLY A 83 -5.34 -6.08 -7.11
C GLY A 83 -5.26 -5.67 -5.65
N ARG A 84 -6.12 -4.76 -5.19
CA ARG A 84 -6.21 -4.37 -3.78
C ARG A 84 -6.60 -5.55 -2.89
N TYR A 85 -7.55 -6.37 -3.34
CA TYR A 85 -7.96 -7.58 -2.62
C TYR A 85 -6.80 -8.55 -2.46
N ALA A 86 -6.07 -8.85 -3.54
CA ALA A 86 -4.94 -9.78 -3.50
C ALA A 86 -3.80 -9.29 -2.59
N ILE A 87 -3.52 -7.99 -2.58
CA ILE A 87 -2.54 -7.39 -1.66
C ILE A 87 -3.02 -7.55 -0.21
N ALA A 88 -4.28 -7.22 0.06
CA ALA A 88 -4.86 -7.31 1.38
C ALA A 88 -4.88 -8.75 1.93
N ASP A 89 -5.24 -9.71 1.10
CA ASP A 89 -5.24 -11.14 1.41
C ASP A 89 -3.84 -11.62 1.81
N GLY A 90 -2.83 -11.28 0.99
CA GLY A 90 -1.43 -11.58 1.29
C GLY A 90 -0.94 -10.95 2.60
N VAL A 91 -1.36 -9.73 2.92
CA VAL A 91 -1.02 -9.07 4.19
C VAL A 91 -1.61 -9.81 5.40
N VAL A 92 -2.87 -10.25 5.30
CA VAL A 92 -3.53 -10.99 6.38
C VAL A 92 -2.87 -12.36 6.58
N ASP A 93 -2.46 -13.02 5.49
CA ASP A 93 -1.67 -14.25 5.52
C ASP A 93 -0.31 -14.06 6.21
N GLN A 94 0.44 -13.03 5.83
CA GLN A 94 1.73 -12.72 6.47
C GLN A 94 1.54 -12.41 7.97
N ALA A 95 0.54 -11.61 8.32
CA ALA A 95 0.24 -11.28 9.71
C ALA A 95 -0.08 -12.52 10.55
N ALA A 96 -0.88 -13.46 10.02
CA ALA A 96 -1.16 -14.72 10.71
C ALA A 96 0.11 -15.56 10.90
N ALA A 97 0.96 -15.66 9.87
CA ALA A 97 2.20 -16.44 9.91
C ALA A 97 3.22 -15.88 10.91
N GLU A 98 3.41 -14.57 10.92
CA GLU A 98 4.31 -13.88 11.86
C GLU A 98 3.79 -14.01 13.31
N ALA A 99 2.49 -13.85 13.52
CA ALA A 99 1.88 -14.01 14.84
C ALA A 99 2.00 -15.44 15.36
N ALA A 100 1.74 -16.45 14.53
CA ALA A 100 1.90 -17.86 14.92
C ALA A 100 3.35 -18.17 15.30
N ARG A 101 4.32 -17.63 14.57
CA ARG A 101 5.75 -17.75 14.88
C ARG A 101 6.13 -17.02 16.18
N ALA A 102 5.62 -15.81 16.38
CA ALA A 102 5.89 -15.05 17.60
C ALA A 102 5.37 -15.77 18.85
N ALA A 103 4.18 -16.37 18.76
CA ALA A 103 3.60 -17.13 19.86
C ALA A 103 4.32 -18.46 20.12
N SER A 104 4.80 -19.16 19.08
CA SER A 104 5.51 -20.44 19.26
C SER A 104 6.89 -20.29 19.92
N LEU A 105 7.44 -19.07 19.96
CA LEU A 105 8.68 -18.74 20.67
C LEU A 105 8.47 -18.45 22.16
N GLN A 106 7.22 -18.32 22.62
CA GLN A 106 6.90 -17.98 24.00
C GLN A 106 6.86 -19.22 24.89
N ARG A 107 7.19 -19.02 26.17
CA ARG A 107 7.26 -20.11 27.18
C ARG A 107 5.93 -20.42 27.84
N THR A 108 4.98 -19.49 27.78
CA THR A 108 3.68 -19.59 28.47
C THR A 108 2.56 -19.25 27.51
N THR A 109 1.37 -19.77 27.78
CA THR A 109 0.17 -19.50 26.97
C THR A 109 -0.24 -18.04 27.01
N SER A 110 -0.12 -17.37 28.15
CA SER A 110 -0.46 -15.94 28.27
C SER A 110 0.51 -15.09 27.42
N ALA A 111 1.81 -15.29 27.58
CA ALA A 111 2.80 -14.57 26.78
C ALA A 111 2.67 -14.89 25.28
N GLY A 112 2.34 -16.13 24.92
CA GLY A 112 2.06 -16.54 23.55
C GLY A 112 0.86 -15.81 22.94
N LEU A 113 -0.23 -15.70 23.69
CA LEU A 113 -1.43 -14.98 23.27
C LEU A 113 -1.14 -13.48 23.11
N ASP A 114 -0.51 -12.86 24.10
CA ASP A 114 -0.16 -11.44 24.05
C ASP A 114 0.76 -11.14 22.85
N ALA A 115 1.83 -11.92 22.68
CA ALA A 115 2.77 -11.76 21.57
C ALA A 115 2.13 -11.96 20.18
N ALA A 116 1.28 -12.99 19.99
CA ALA A 116 0.57 -13.17 18.73
C ALA A 116 -0.33 -11.98 18.42
N THR A 117 -1.09 -11.50 19.41
CA THR A 117 -2.03 -10.38 19.17
C THR A 117 -1.32 -9.06 18.90
N GLU A 118 -0.20 -8.80 19.56
CA GLU A 118 0.64 -7.61 19.31
C GLU A 118 1.26 -7.67 17.92
N VAL A 119 1.89 -8.80 17.56
CA VAL A 119 2.55 -8.97 16.26
C VAL A 119 1.56 -8.95 15.11
N ALA A 120 0.40 -9.61 15.23
CA ALA A 120 -0.64 -9.54 14.19
C ALA A 120 -1.11 -8.09 13.96
N ARG A 121 -1.34 -7.32 15.03
CA ARG A 121 -1.76 -5.91 14.91
C ARG A 121 -0.67 -5.04 14.30
N ALA A 122 0.60 -5.25 14.70
CA ALA A 122 1.74 -4.53 14.14
C ALA A 122 1.90 -4.84 12.64
N ALA A 123 1.86 -6.11 12.24
CA ALA A 123 1.98 -6.52 10.84
C ALA A 123 0.88 -5.92 9.95
N LEU A 124 -0.37 -5.89 10.43
CA LEU A 124 -1.48 -5.25 9.73
C LEU A 124 -1.27 -3.72 9.61
N ALA A 125 -0.80 -3.07 10.68
CA ALA A 125 -0.54 -1.63 10.71
C ALA A 125 0.63 -1.22 9.82
N ASP A 126 1.72 -1.99 9.80
CA ASP A 126 2.92 -1.73 8.99
C ASP A 126 2.62 -1.77 7.49
N GLN A 127 1.68 -2.63 7.08
CA GLN A 127 1.19 -2.72 5.70
C GLN A 127 0.07 -1.72 5.39
N GLY A 128 -0.30 -0.85 6.35
CA GLY A 128 -1.33 0.17 6.21
C GLY A 128 -2.75 -0.39 6.06
N LEU A 129 -2.99 -1.64 6.46
CA LEU A 129 -4.27 -2.31 6.28
C LEU A 129 -5.23 -1.96 7.42
N THR A 130 -6.26 -1.16 7.13
CA THR A 130 -7.26 -0.73 8.12
C THR A 130 -8.50 -1.60 8.04
N CYS A 131 -8.62 -2.57 8.95
CA CYS A 131 -9.84 -3.35 9.14
C CYS A 131 -10.93 -2.48 9.79
N LEU A 132 -12.20 -2.80 9.53
CA LEU A 132 -13.33 -2.26 10.31
C LEU A 132 -13.25 -2.64 11.78
N HIS A 133 -12.89 -3.90 12.01
CA HIS A 133 -12.53 -4.47 13.29
C HIS A 133 -11.51 -5.58 13.03
N THR A 134 -10.63 -5.85 13.98
CA THR A 134 -9.61 -6.91 13.83
C THR A 134 -9.90 -7.99 14.86
N GLU A 135 -10.27 -9.17 14.38
CA GLU A 135 -10.47 -10.34 15.23
C GLU A 135 -9.26 -11.26 15.07
N ILE A 136 -8.61 -11.60 16.19
CA ILE A 136 -7.45 -12.48 16.21
C ILE A 136 -7.77 -13.60 17.19
N ASP A 137 -7.86 -14.82 16.66
CA ASP A 137 -8.07 -16.04 17.43
C ASP A 137 -6.73 -16.79 17.51
N VAL A 138 -6.31 -17.11 18.74
CA VAL A 138 -4.97 -17.68 19.01
C VAL A 138 -5.14 -18.96 19.83
N ASP A 139 -4.84 -20.10 19.22
CA ASP A 139 -4.73 -21.37 19.92
C ASP A 139 -3.27 -21.63 20.31
N VAL A 140 -2.98 -21.40 21.59
CA VAL A 140 -1.68 -21.64 22.23
C VAL A 140 -1.64 -22.93 23.04
N ALA A 141 -2.64 -23.82 22.93
CA ALA A 141 -2.70 -25.04 23.73
C ALA A 141 -1.45 -25.92 23.54
N GLY A 142 -0.86 -25.90 22.36
CA GLY A 142 0.38 -26.63 22.07
C GLY A 142 1.60 -26.18 22.87
N LEU A 143 1.62 -24.98 23.47
CA LEU A 143 2.69 -24.55 24.37
C LEU A 143 2.72 -25.34 25.69
N ARG A 144 1.60 -26.00 26.04
CA ARG A 144 1.49 -26.88 27.23
C ARG A 144 1.62 -28.36 26.88
N ALA A 145 2.02 -28.69 25.64
CA ALA A 145 2.18 -30.08 25.24
C ALA A 145 3.18 -30.80 26.17
N PRO A 146 2.90 -32.05 26.58
CA PRO A 146 3.84 -32.85 27.36
C PRO A 146 5.18 -33.05 26.63
N PRO A 147 6.29 -33.23 27.37
CA PRO A 147 7.58 -33.57 26.78
C PRO A 147 7.46 -34.78 25.83
N GLY A 148 8.12 -34.71 24.66
CA GLY A 148 8.06 -35.75 23.64
C GLY A 148 6.88 -35.66 22.67
N ARG A 149 5.92 -34.74 22.87
CA ARG A 149 4.92 -34.38 21.86
C ARG A 149 5.26 -33.04 21.21
N ARG A 150 5.10 -32.97 19.89
CA ARG A 150 5.24 -31.70 19.15
C ARG A 150 4.01 -30.83 19.39
N GLY A 151 4.19 -29.74 20.13
CA GLY A 151 3.20 -28.67 20.26
C GLY A 151 3.06 -27.88 18.96
N ARG A 152 1.88 -27.30 18.72
CA ARG A 152 1.63 -26.35 17.64
C ARG A 152 0.83 -25.17 18.18
N VAL A 153 1.08 -23.99 17.60
CA VAL A 153 0.29 -22.79 17.81
C VAL A 153 -0.43 -22.47 16.51
N THR A 154 -1.72 -22.18 16.59
CA THR A 154 -2.53 -21.77 15.44
C THR A 154 -3.02 -20.35 15.67
N VAL A 155 -2.89 -19.49 14.67
CA VAL A 155 -3.42 -18.12 14.70
C VAL A 155 -4.33 -17.92 13.52
N THR A 156 -5.55 -17.45 13.77
CA THR A 156 -6.50 -17.05 12.74
C THR A 156 -6.74 -15.55 12.85
N VAL A 157 -6.50 -14.82 11.76
CA VAL A 157 -6.74 -13.38 11.67
C VAL A 157 -7.93 -13.16 10.76
N ARG A 158 -8.93 -12.40 11.23
CA ARG A 158 -10.07 -11.96 10.42
C ARG A 158 -10.10 -10.44 10.33
N CYS A 159 -10.22 -9.96 9.11
CA CYS A 159 -10.20 -8.54 8.77
C CYS A 159 -11.37 -8.20 7.82
N PRO A 160 -12.54 -7.78 8.34
CA PRO A 160 -13.58 -7.14 7.55
C PRO A 160 -13.09 -5.81 6.97
N LEU A 161 -13.06 -5.73 5.64
CA LEU A 161 -12.73 -4.54 4.87
C LEU A 161 -13.99 -3.93 4.26
N ARG A 162 -14.04 -2.59 4.20
CA ARG A 162 -15.01 -1.91 3.35
C ARG A 162 -14.54 -1.95 1.91
N VAL A 163 -15.43 -2.35 1.03
CA VAL A 163 -15.27 -2.14 -0.40
C VAL A 163 -15.55 -0.66 -0.64
N ALA A 164 -14.50 0.15 -0.77
CA ALA A 164 -14.65 1.58 -0.98
C ALA A 164 -15.33 1.86 -2.33
N ASP A 165 -16.11 2.94 -2.37
CA ASP A 165 -16.51 3.67 -3.56
C ASP A 165 -17.67 3.11 -4.41
N LEU A 166 -18.62 2.38 -3.82
CA LEU A 166 -19.95 2.21 -4.41
C LEU A 166 -21.01 2.95 -3.58
N PRO A 167 -21.92 3.74 -4.20
CA PRO A 167 -23.00 4.47 -3.50
C PRO A 167 -24.11 3.55 -2.94
N LEU A 168 -23.89 2.23 -2.97
CA LEU A 168 -24.82 1.21 -2.50
C LEU A 168 -24.32 0.65 -1.17
N HIS A 169 -25.25 0.21 -0.31
CA HIS A 169 -24.95 -0.52 0.93
C HIS A 169 -24.36 -1.89 0.60
N VAL A 170 -23.09 -1.92 0.18
CA VAL A 170 -22.38 -3.16 -0.10
C VAL A 170 -21.94 -3.81 1.21
N PRO A 171 -22.10 -5.13 1.36
CA PRO A 171 -21.61 -5.85 2.53
C PRO A 171 -20.08 -5.74 2.60
N ALA A 172 -19.55 -5.69 3.82
CA ALA A 172 -18.11 -5.78 4.04
C ALA A 172 -17.58 -7.13 3.55
N ILE A 173 -16.37 -7.14 3.02
CA ILE A 173 -15.68 -8.37 2.63
C ILE A 173 -14.75 -8.75 3.78
N THR A 174 -14.91 -9.95 4.32
CA THR A 174 -14.06 -10.43 5.41
C THR A 174 -12.94 -11.29 4.87
N LEU A 175 -11.70 -10.81 5.02
CA LEU A 175 -10.50 -11.61 4.79
C LEU A 175 -10.22 -12.46 6.01
N THR A 176 -9.86 -13.73 5.81
CA THR A 176 -9.52 -14.65 6.88
C THR A 176 -8.28 -15.45 6.50
N ALA A 177 -7.24 -15.38 7.32
CA ALA A 177 -6.06 -16.22 7.18
C ALA A 177 -5.85 -17.05 8.45
N THR A 178 -5.38 -18.28 8.28
CA THR A 178 -4.97 -19.15 9.38
C THR A 178 -3.56 -19.63 9.15
N ALA A 179 -2.69 -19.45 10.13
CA ALA A 179 -1.33 -19.96 10.10
C ALA A 179 -1.04 -20.85 11.32
N VAL A 180 -0.18 -21.85 11.10
CA VAL A 180 0.23 -22.80 12.14
C VAL A 180 1.74 -22.80 12.25
N SER A 181 2.26 -22.67 13.47
CA SER A 181 3.69 -22.77 13.76
C SER A 181 3.97 -23.88 14.77
N PRO A 182 4.96 -24.76 14.52
CA PRO A 182 5.38 -25.73 15.53
C PRO A 182 6.05 -25.03 16.71
N VAL A 183 5.81 -25.53 17.92
CA VAL A 183 6.48 -25.05 19.14
C VAL A 183 7.91 -25.59 19.15
N ASP A 184 8.87 -24.70 19.38
CA ASP A 184 10.26 -25.10 19.56
C ASP A 184 10.47 -25.66 20.97
N THR A 185 10.43 -26.98 21.09
CA THR A 185 10.61 -27.71 22.35
C THR A 185 12.07 -27.91 22.73
N TYR A 186 13.03 -27.55 21.86
CA TYR A 186 14.47 -27.80 22.09
C TYR A 186 15.21 -26.62 22.73
N ARG A 187 14.56 -25.46 22.87
CA ARG A 187 15.15 -24.34 23.58
C ARG A 187 15.15 -24.61 25.08
N GLU A 188 16.34 -24.65 25.68
CA GLU A 188 16.55 -24.98 27.10
C GLU A 188 15.61 -24.20 28.03
N ARG A 189 15.00 -24.96 28.94
CA ARG A 189 13.91 -24.55 29.80
C ARG A 189 14.43 -23.86 31.05
#